data_AF-A0AAP5JQ90-F1
#
_entry.id   AF-A0AAP5JQ90-F1
#
_cell.length_a   1.000
_cell.length_b   1.000
_cell.length_c   1.000
_cell.angle_alpha   90.00
_cell.angle_beta   90.00
_cell.angle_gamma   90.00
#
_symmetry.space_group_name_H-M   'P 1'
#
loop_
_entity.id
_entity.type
_entity.pdbx_description
1 polymer ?
#
loop_
_entity_poly.entity_id
_entity_poly.type
_entity_poly.pdbx_seq_one_letter_code
_entity_poly.pdbx_strand_id
1 'polypeptide(L)'
;MKINKKLMSTTLCGALILTIGISLSYGTTAQKPSKKEQLETLKSQEKEEKDKLERMPSNTLEEVEKQNEQGDKVKQLGIKVGKLDKEVNPIDPKAELKELIISYNNILDVKMSFNESNAMKAQDKSAWKKANEILGQKKQTLAQIEKDLKEGNKPIETLTEEFENLRKVEELNP
;
A
#
# COMPACT_ATOMS: atom_id res chain seq x y z
N MET A 1 -66.29 2.03 -11.71
CA MET A 1 -66.23 3.45 -11.25
C MET A 1 -65.77 3.44 -9.81
N LYS A 2 -64.75 4.17 -9.33
CA LYS A 2 -63.91 5.24 -9.86
C LYS A 2 -62.47 5.02 -9.31
N ILE A 3 -61.50 5.26 -10.17
CA ILE A 3 -60.08 5.46 -9.83
C ILE A 3 -59.91 6.94 -9.42
N ASN A 4 -59.02 7.21 -8.46
CA ASN A 4 -58.18 8.42 -8.35
C ASN A 4 -57.09 8.12 -7.30
N LYS A 5 -55.84 7.79 -7.68
CA LYS A 5 -54.71 8.62 -8.16
C LYS A 5 -54.17 9.65 -7.16
N LYS A 6 -52.97 9.36 -6.65
CA LYS A 6 -51.76 10.19 -6.37
C LYS A 6 -50.74 9.19 -5.76
N LEU A 7 -49.71 8.63 -6.39
CA LEU A 7 -48.72 9.00 -7.42
C LEU A 7 -47.59 9.92 -6.94
N MET A 8 -46.36 9.43 -7.19
CA MET A 8 -45.00 9.95 -6.99
C MET A 8 -44.37 9.71 -5.60
N SER A 9 -43.17 9.12 -5.45
CA SER A 9 -42.06 8.98 -6.41
C SER A 9 -41.29 7.66 -6.23
N THR A 10 -41.21 6.89 -7.31
CA THR A 10 -40.11 5.97 -7.68
C THR A 10 -38.81 6.79 -7.84
N THR A 11 -37.57 6.32 -7.88
CA THR A 11 -36.87 5.20 -8.54
C THR A 11 -35.39 5.46 -8.13
N LEU A 12 -34.45 4.52 -8.00
CA LEU A 12 -33.78 3.87 -9.13
C LEU A 12 -32.74 2.86 -8.58
N CYS A 13 -32.96 1.58 -8.86
CA CYS A 13 -31.88 0.60 -8.96
C CYS A 13 -30.90 1.07 -10.04
N GLY A 14 -29.64 1.20 -9.69
CA GLY A 14 -28.57 1.53 -10.63
C GLY A 14 -27.39 0.62 -10.41
N ALA A 15 -27.45 -0.58 -10.98
CA ALA A 15 -26.27 -1.37 -11.28
C ALA A 15 -25.20 -0.44 -11.86
N LEU A 16 -24.03 -0.38 -11.25
CA LEU A 16 -22.86 0.19 -11.91
C LEU A 16 -22.49 -0.79 -13.02
N ILE A 17 -23.01 -0.45 -14.20
CA ILE A 17 -22.85 -1.12 -15.47
C ILE A 17 -21.36 -1.24 -15.76
N LEU A 18 -20.92 -2.48 -15.96
CA LEU A 18 -19.78 -2.83 -16.80
C LEU A 18 -20.08 -2.32 -18.22
N THR A 19 -19.77 -1.06 -18.51
CA THR A 19 -19.60 -0.60 -19.90
C THR A 19 -18.19 -0.94 -20.33
N ILE A 20 -17.93 -2.24 -20.45
CA ILE A 20 -16.87 -2.73 -21.32
C ILE A 20 -17.44 -2.62 -22.74
N GLY A 21 -17.12 -1.52 -23.41
CA GLY A 21 -17.25 -1.44 -24.86
C GLY A 21 -16.20 -2.35 -25.50
N ILE A 22 -16.48 -3.65 -25.55
CA ILE A 22 -15.81 -4.57 -26.47
C ILE A 22 -16.85 -4.94 -27.51
N SER A 23 -16.88 -4.15 -28.57
CA SER A 23 -17.37 -4.60 -29.87
C SER A 23 -16.32 -5.55 -30.46
N LEU A 24 -16.35 -6.81 -30.05
CA LEU A 24 -15.80 -7.90 -30.84
C LEU A 24 -16.75 -9.10 -30.76
N SER A 25 -17.34 -9.37 -31.92
CA SER A 25 -18.22 -10.46 -32.23
C SER A 25 -17.59 -11.83 -31.93
N TYR A 26 -18.48 -12.82 -31.80
CA TYR A 26 -18.29 -14.28 -31.81
C TYR A 26 -18.25 -14.95 -30.44
N GLY A 27 -19.31 -15.74 -30.22
CA GLY A 27 -19.60 -16.41 -28.97
C GLY A 27 -18.62 -17.51 -28.63
N THR A 28 -18.33 -17.61 -27.34
CA THR A 28 -17.96 -18.83 -26.64
C THR A 28 -18.40 -18.67 -25.19
N THR A 29 -18.76 -19.78 -24.54
CA THR A 29 -18.96 -19.95 -23.10
C THR A 29 -18.18 -18.92 -22.27
N ALA A 30 -18.88 -18.16 -21.42
CA ALA A 30 -18.28 -17.18 -20.51
C ALA A 30 -17.35 -17.87 -19.48
N GLN A 31 -16.15 -18.25 -19.93
CA GLN A 31 -15.02 -18.57 -19.07
C GLN A 31 -14.66 -17.27 -18.37
N LYS A 32 -14.77 -17.26 -17.04
CA LYS A 32 -14.24 -16.15 -16.24
C LYS A 32 -12.78 -15.92 -16.68
N PRO A 33 -12.37 -14.66 -16.95
CA PRO A 33 -11.00 -14.37 -17.35
C PRO A 33 -10.04 -14.91 -16.31
N SER A 34 -8.90 -15.45 -16.75
CA SER A 34 -7.86 -15.95 -15.85
C SER A 34 -7.33 -14.84 -14.94
N LYS A 35 -6.78 -15.17 -13.77
CA LYS A 35 -6.21 -14.16 -12.84
C LYS A 35 -5.15 -13.28 -13.51
N LYS A 36 -4.39 -13.84 -14.45
CA LYS A 36 -3.37 -13.10 -15.22
C LYS A 36 -4.00 -12.08 -16.18
N GLU A 37 -5.06 -12.46 -16.89
CA GLU A 37 -5.80 -11.52 -17.76
C GLU A 37 -6.50 -10.42 -16.95
N GLN A 38 -7.05 -10.77 -15.79
CA GLN A 38 -7.63 -9.79 -14.85
C GLN A 38 -6.57 -8.80 -14.37
N LEU A 39 -5.35 -9.27 -14.07
CA LEU A 39 -4.24 -8.44 -13.63
C LEU A 39 -3.80 -7.44 -14.71
N GLU A 40 -3.62 -7.89 -15.95
CA GLU A 40 -3.26 -6.99 -17.06
C GLU A 40 -4.35 -5.95 -17.32
N THR A 41 -5.62 -6.36 -17.23
CA THR A 41 -6.75 -5.43 -17.35
C THR A 41 -6.74 -4.37 -16.25
N LEU A 42 -6.53 -4.77 -14.99
CA LEU A 42 -6.47 -3.85 -13.86
C LEU A 42 -5.25 -2.92 -13.94
N LYS A 43 -4.08 -3.41 -14.39
CA LYS A 43 -2.89 -2.57 -14.62
C LYS A 43 -3.15 -1.51 -15.69
N SER A 44 -3.83 -1.88 -16.78
CA SER A 44 -4.21 -0.92 -17.81
C SER A 44 -5.18 0.14 -17.28
N GLN A 45 -6.17 -0.26 -16.48
CA GLN A 45 -7.13 0.66 -15.87
C GLN A 45 -6.46 1.59 -14.85
N GLU A 46 -5.61 1.07 -13.98
CA GLU A 46 -4.84 1.88 -13.02
C GLU A 46 -4.02 2.94 -13.74
N LYS A 47 -3.32 2.55 -14.82
CA LYS A 47 -2.54 3.48 -15.64
C LYS A 47 -3.42 4.58 -16.25
N GLU A 48 -4.55 4.21 -16.84
CA GLU A 48 -5.48 5.19 -17.43
C GLU A 48 -6.01 6.19 -16.39
N GLU A 49 -6.41 5.71 -15.22
CA GLU A 49 -6.92 6.58 -14.14
C GLU A 49 -5.82 7.46 -13.53
N LYS A 50 -4.58 6.97 -13.48
CA LYS A 50 -3.41 7.75 -13.07
C LYS A 50 -3.07 8.83 -14.09
N ASP A 51 -3.08 8.50 -15.37
CA ASP A 51 -2.88 9.47 -16.45
C ASP A 51 -3.96 10.56 -16.44
N LYS A 52 -5.21 10.21 -16.07
CA LYS A 52 -6.29 11.19 -15.84
C LYS A 52 -5.95 12.10 -14.66
N LEU A 53 -5.59 11.52 -13.51
CA LEU A 53 -5.24 12.27 -12.30
C LEU A 53 -4.13 13.30 -12.54
N GLU A 54 -3.07 12.89 -13.25
CA GLU A 54 -1.91 13.75 -13.56
C GLU A 54 -2.26 14.95 -14.45
N ARG A 55 -3.36 14.87 -15.21
CA ARG A 55 -3.82 15.95 -16.10
C ARG A 55 -4.90 16.83 -15.48
N MET A 56 -5.38 16.51 -14.27
CA MET A 56 -6.43 17.30 -13.62
C MET A 56 -5.90 18.63 -13.07
N PRO A 57 -6.63 19.74 -13.27
CA PRO A 57 -6.32 21.00 -12.61
C PRO A 57 -6.57 20.90 -11.10
N SER A 58 -5.97 21.81 -10.33
CA SER A 58 -6.07 21.88 -8.87
C SER A 58 -6.11 23.32 -8.35
N ASN A 59 -6.63 24.24 -9.17
CA ASN A 59 -6.56 25.68 -8.89
C ASN A 59 -7.71 26.15 -7.99
N THR A 60 -8.84 25.42 -7.99
CA THR A 60 -10.02 25.71 -7.20
C THR A 60 -10.31 24.59 -6.19
N LEU A 61 -11.07 24.91 -5.14
CA LEU A 61 -11.48 23.91 -4.14
C LEU A 61 -12.27 22.74 -4.77
N GLU A 62 -13.18 23.02 -5.70
CA GLU A 62 -13.96 21.99 -6.41
C GLU A 62 -13.05 21.09 -7.27
N GLU A 63 -12.02 21.66 -7.90
CA GLU A 63 -11.04 20.88 -8.68
C GLU A 63 -10.17 20.01 -7.77
N VAL A 64 -9.75 20.52 -6.61
CA VAL A 64 -9.01 19.74 -5.61
C VAL A 64 -9.85 18.58 -5.07
N GLU A 65 -11.14 18.80 -4.80
CA GLU A 65 -12.05 17.72 -4.39
C GLU A 65 -12.15 16.62 -5.46
N LYS A 66 -12.37 17.00 -6.72
CA LYS A 66 -12.39 16.05 -7.85
C LYS A 66 -11.06 15.32 -8.03
N GLN A 67 -9.94 16.02 -7.84
CA GLN A 67 -8.61 15.43 -7.90
C GLN A 67 -8.41 14.41 -6.78
N ASN A 68 -8.88 14.70 -5.56
CA ASN A 68 -8.83 13.76 -4.43
C ASN A 68 -9.69 12.51 -4.70
N GLU A 69 -10.92 12.68 -5.19
CA GLU A 69 -11.77 11.54 -5.57
C GLU A 69 -11.12 10.66 -6.64
N GLN A 70 -10.46 11.28 -7.62
CA GLN A 70 -9.72 10.57 -8.65
C GLN A 70 -8.48 9.86 -8.06
N GLY A 71 -7.77 10.52 -7.14
CA GLY A 71 -6.65 9.94 -6.40
C GLY A 71 -7.06 8.70 -5.60
N ASP A 72 -8.23 8.73 -4.97
CA ASP A 72 -8.79 7.59 -4.26
C ASP A 72 -9.10 6.43 -5.22
N LYS A 73 -9.64 6.69 -6.42
CA LYS A 73 -9.84 5.63 -7.43
C LYS A 73 -8.53 4.97 -7.84
N VAL A 74 -7.50 5.77 -8.14
CA VAL A 74 -6.17 5.26 -8.48
C VAL A 74 -5.62 4.41 -7.35
N LYS A 75 -5.72 4.90 -6.10
CA LYS A 75 -5.28 4.16 -4.91
C LYS A 75 -6.00 2.83 -4.75
N GLN A 76 -7.33 2.81 -4.90
CA GLN A 76 -8.11 1.57 -4.80
C GLN A 76 -7.76 0.57 -5.91
N LEU A 77 -7.52 1.05 -7.14
CA LEU A 77 -7.04 0.22 -8.24
C LEU A 77 -5.64 -0.34 -7.96
N GLY A 78 -4.70 0.49 -7.52
CA GLY A 78 -3.35 0.04 -7.16
C GLY A 78 -3.33 -1.00 -6.05
N ILE A 79 -4.22 -0.89 -5.06
CA ILE A 79 -4.40 -1.93 -4.03
C ILE A 79 -4.88 -3.25 -4.66
N LYS A 80 -5.86 -3.20 -5.57
CA LYS A 80 -6.37 -4.40 -6.25
C LYS A 80 -5.33 -5.04 -7.16
N VAL A 81 -4.62 -4.23 -7.94
CA VAL A 81 -3.48 -4.64 -8.78
C VAL A 81 -2.44 -5.33 -7.91
N GLY A 82 -1.98 -4.69 -6.84
CA GLY A 82 -0.96 -5.25 -5.95
C GLY A 82 -1.39 -6.57 -5.29
N LYS A 83 -2.65 -6.69 -4.85
CA LYS A 83 -3.17 -7.95 -4.29
C LYS A 83 -3.18 -9.06 -5.33
N LEU A 84 -3.72 -8.79 -6.52
CA LEU A 84 -3.82 -9.81 -7.57
C LEU A 84 -2.44 -10.15 -8.15
N ASP A 85 -1.53 -9.19 -8.23
CA ASP A 85 -0.14 -9.41 -8.64
C ASP A 85 0.55 -10.38 -7.67
N LYS A 86 0.37 -10.21 -6.35
CA LYS A 86 0.85 -11.16 -5.33
C LYS A 86 0.22 -12.55 -5.45
N GLU A 87 -1.03 -12.65 -5.88
CA GLU A 87 -1.69 -13.95 -6.10
C GLU A 87 -1.21 -14.68 -7.36
N VAL A 88 -0.93 -13.92 -8.43
CA VAL A 88 -0.45 -14.45 -9.72
C VAL A 88 1.04 -14.75 -9.66
N ASN A 89 1.79 -13.88 -8.99
CA ASN A 89 3.22 -13.94 -8.79
C ASN A 89 3.50 -13.97 -7.28
N PRO A 90 3.32 -15.13 -6.61
CA PRO A 90 3.63 -15.25 -5.20
C PRO A 90 5.08 -14.86 -4.96
N ILE A 91 5.27 -13.84 -4.11
CA ILE A 91 6.59 -13.36 -3.73
C ILE A 91 7.22 -14.46 -2.86
N ASP A 92 8.49 -14.77 -3.11
CA ASP A 92 9.27 -15.61 -2.21
C ASP A 92 9.35 -14.93 -0.83
N PRO A 93 8.77 -15.52 0.24
CA PRO A 93 8.75 -14.90 1.57
C PRO A 93 10.15 -14.55 2.08
N LYS A 94 11.16 -15.34 1.68
CA LYS A 94 12.56 -15.07 2.03
C LYS A 94 13.07 -13.80 1.34
N ALA A 95 12.74 -13.60 0.07
CA ALA A 95 13.08 -12.40 -0.68
C ALA A 95 12.36 -11.16 -0.13
N GLU A 96 11.06 -11.27 0.17
CA GLU A 96 10.27 -10.17 0.77
C GLU A 96 10.88 -9.73 2.11
N LEU A 97 11.15 -10.67 3.01
CA LEU A 97 11.76 -10.36 4.31
C LEU A 97 13.14 -9.71 4.16
N LYS A 98 13.94 -10.16 3.19
CA LYS A 98 15.25 -9.55 2.90
C LYS A 98 15.13 -8.08 2.47
N GLU A 99 14.19 -7.77 1.58
CA GLU A 99 13.94 -6.38 1.15
C GLU A 99 13.46 -5.50 2.31
N LEU A 100 12.57 -6.04 3.15
CA LEU A 100 12.08 -5.35 4.34
C LEU A 100 13.20 -5.05 5.34
N ILE A 101 14.13 -5.99 5.57
CA ILE A 101 15.31 -5.78 6.43
C ILE A 101 16.18 -4.65 5.88
N ILE A 102 16.48 -4.66 4.58
CA ILE A 102 17.30 -3.60 3.94
C ILE A 102 16.63 -2.24 4.08
N SER A 103 15.34 -2.15 3.76
CA SER A 103 14.57 -0.92 3.88
C SER A 103 14.56 -0.39 5.32
N TYR A 104 14.32 -1.27 6.29
CA TYR A 104 14.26 -0.88 7.70
C TYR A 104 15.62 -0.45 8.25
N ASN A 105 16.71 -1.11 7.85
CA ASN A 105 18.06 -0.69 8.25
C ASN A 105 18.36 0.74 7.78
N ASN A 106 18.01 1.08 6.54
CA ASN A 106 18.17 2.45 6.01
C ASN A 106 17.36 3.47 6.83
N ILE A 107 16.13 3.12 7.24
CA ILE A 107 15.32 3.99 8.10
C ILE A 107 16.01 4.22 9.45
N LEU A 108 16.52 3.16 10.09
CA LEU A 108 17.24 3.28 11.36
C LEU A 108 18.47 4.20 11.23
N ASP A 109 19.23 4.08 10.13
CA ASP A 109 20.41 4.92 9.87
C ASP A 109 20.08 6.41 9.73
N VAL A 110 19.01 6.72 8.98
CA VAL A 110 18.52 8.10 8.85
C VAL A 110 18.08 8.65 10.21
N LYS A 111 17.35 7.87 11.00
CA LYS A 111 16.87 8.30 12.32
C LYS A 111 17.98 8.53 13.33
N MET A 112 18.98 7.65 13.37
CA MET A 112 20.14 7.83 14.25
C MET A 112 20.90 9.11 13.86
N SER A 113 21.14 9.32 12.57
CA SER A 113 21.82 10.53 12.06
C SER A 113 21.05 11.81 12.42
N PHE A 114 19.72 11.78 12.30
CA PHE A 114 18.85 12.87 12.71
C PHE A 114 18.94 13.14 14.22
N ASN A 115 18.86 12.10 15.04
CA ASN A 115 18.94 12.21 16.50
C ASN A 115 20.31 12.75 16.95
N GLU A 116 21.41 12.27 16.36
CA GLU A 116 22.75 12.79 16.65
C GLU A 116 22.86 14.28 16.33
N SER A 117 22.36 14.69 15.17
CA SER A 117 22.37 16.08 14.72
C SER A 117 21.57 17.01 15.65
N ASN A 118 20.43 16.54 16.16
CA ASN A 118 19.61 17.32 17.09
C ASN A 118 20.14 17.28 18.52
N ALA A 119 20.71 16.17 18.98
CA ALA A 119 21.38 16.07 20.27
C ALA A 119 22.52 17.09 20.41
N MET A 120 23.22 17.43 19.31
CA MET A 120 24.25 18.46 19.32
C MET A 120 23.70 19.87 19.60
N LYS A 121 22.46 20.14 19.16
CA LYS A 121 21.80 21.45 19.27
C LYS A 121 20.92 21.58 20.52
N ALA A 122 20.53 20.46 21.12
CA ALA A 122 19.61 20.42 22.24
C ALA A 122 20.29 20.85 23.56
N GLN A 123 19.54 21.60 24.37
CA GLN A 123 19.95 21.98 25.72
C GLN A 123 19.91 20.77 26.67
N ASP A 124 18.94 19.87 26.51
CA ASP A 124 18.90 18.56 27.16
C ASP A 124 19.14 17.43 26.14
N LYS A 125 20.25 16.73 26.32
CA LYS A 125 20.67 15.63 25.43
C LYS A 125 20.16 14.26 25.88
N SER A 126 19.56 14.17 27.07
CA SER A 126 19.21 12.89 27.70
C SER A 126 18.14 12.13 26.92
N ALA A 127 17.12 12.83 26.43
CA ALA A 127 16.05 12.24 25.62
C ALA A 127 16.57 11.75 24.25
N TRP A 128 17.42 12.54 23.58
CA TRP A 128 18.06 12.14 22.33
C TRP A 128 19.00 10.95 22.49
N LYS A 129 19.75 10.89 23.60
CA LYS A 129 20.62 9.75 23.91
C LYS A 129 19.81 8.47 24.09
N LYS A 130 18.71 8.51 24.86
CA LYS A 130 17.81 7.37 25.04
C LYS A 130 17.19 6.91 23.72
N ALA A 131 16.75 7.85 22.87
CA ALA A 131 16.23 7.53 21.54
C ALA A 131 17.29 6.79 20.69
N ASN A 132 18.55 7.25 20.70
CA ASN A 132 19.63 6.56 20.00
C ASN A 132 20.00 5.20 20.59
N GLU A 133 19.90 5.02 21.91
CA GLU A 133 20.09 3.70 22.53
C GLU A 133 19.03 2.70 22.04
N ILE A 134 17.76 3.11 21.95
CA ILE A 134 16.67 2.29 21.40
C ILE A 134 16.93 1.95 19.92
N LEU A 135 17.33 2.93 19.11
CA LEU A 135 17.67 2.71 17.71
C LEU A 135 18.86 1.74 17.54
N GLY A 136 19.88 1.86 18.40
CA GLY A 136 21.03 0.95 18.43
C GLY A 136 20.63 -0.49 18.75
N GLN A 137 19.78 -0.68 19.76
CA GLN A 137 19.22 -1.99 20.08
C GLN A 137 18.42 -2.57 18.91
N LYS A 138 17.60 -1.74 18.26
CA LYS A 138 16.84 -2.16 17.09
C LYS A 138 17.75 -2.64 15.96
N LYS A 139 18.85 -1.93 15.70
CA LYS A 139 19.83 -2.29 14.67
C LYS A 139 20.55 -3.59 14.99
N GLN A 140 20.89 -3.84 16.26
CA GLN A 140 21.46 -5.12 16.68
C GLN A 140 20.49 -6.28 16.47
N THR A 141 19.23 -6.12 16.88
CA THR A 141 18.19 -7.14 16.66
C THR A 141 17.98 -7.39 15.16
N LEU A 142 17.91 -6.32 14.35
CA LEU A 142 17.76 -6.43 12.90
C LEU A 142 18.93 -7.21 12.26
N ALA A 143 20.16 -6.94 12.68
CA ALA A 143 21.34 -7.65 12.20
C ALA A 143 21.31 -9.15 12.58
N GLN A 144 20.79 -9.49 13.75
CA GLN A 144 20.61 -10.87 14.16
C GLN A 144 19.54 -11.58 13.30
N ILE A 145 18.41 -10.93 13.02
CA ILE A 145 17.38 -11.44 12.11
C ILE A 145 17.98 -11.66 10.70
N GLU A 146 18.76 -10.70 10.19
CA GLU A 146 19.42 -10.82 8.88
C GLU A 146 20.39 -12.00 8.85
N LYS A 147 21.17 -12.19 9.91
CA LYS A 147 22.09 -13.32 10.05
C LYS A 147 21.33 -14.64 10.05
N ASP A 148 20.30 -14.76 10.87
CA ASP A 148 19.49 -15.98 10.97
C ASP A 148 18.76 -16.29 9.65
N LEU A 149 18.35 -15.26 8.90
CA LEU A 149 17.77 -15.40 7.55
C LEU A 149 18.79 -15.92 6.52
N LYS A 150 20.03 -15.44 6.59
CA LYS A 150 21.13 -15.86 5.69
C LYS A 150 21.58 -17.29 5.98
N GLU A 151 21.74 -17.62 7.26
CA GLU A 151 22.23 -18.91 7.73
C GLU A 151 21.12 -19.98 7.76
N GLY A 152 19.85 -19.58 7.75
CA GLY A 152 18.72 -20.50 7.82
C GLY A 152 18.51 -21.08 9.23
N ASN A 153 18.90 -20.34 10.27
CA ASN A 153 18.85 -20.81 11.66
C ASN A 153 17.41 -20.87 12.21
N LYS A 154 16.47 -20.18 11.57
CA LYS A 154 15.07 -20.08 11.99
C LYS A 154 14.12 -20.16 10.78
N PRO A 155 12.87 -20.61 10.99
CA PRO A 155 11.82 -20.52 9.97
C PRO A 155 11.57 -19.08 9.53
N ILE A 156 11.19 -18.89 8.26
CA ILE A 156 10.93 -17.57 7.68
C ILE A 156 9.77 -16.88 8.40
N GLU A 157 8.75 -17.63 8.79
CA GLU A 157 7.57 -17.13 9.51
C GLU A 157 7.97 -16.54 10.87
N THR A 158 8.84 -17.24 11.60
CA THR A 158 9.38 -16.78 12.89
C THR A 158 10.22 -15.51 12.71
N LEU A 159 11.10 -15.47 11.71
CA LEU A 159 11.92 -14.29 11.43
C LEU A 159 11.06 -13.09 11.00
N THR A 160 9.98 -13.34 10.25
CA THR A 160 9.02 -12.30 9.86
C THR A 160 8.29 -11.74 11.06
N GLU A 161 7.86 -12.58 11.99
CA GLU A 161 7.23 -12.14 13.24
C GLU A 161 8.19 -11.34 14.12
N GLU A 162 9.43 -11.81 14.27
CA GLU A 162 10.48 -11.08 15.00
C GLU A 162 10.73 -9.70 14.39
N PHE A 163 10.79 -9.61 13.06
CA PHE A 163 10.94 -8.35 12.33
C PHE A 163 9.75 -7.40 12.55
N GLU A 164 8.52 -7.91 12.47
CA GLU A 164 7.33 -7.08 12.69
C GLU A 164 7.21 -6.61 14.15
N ASN A 165 7.60 -7.44 15.11
CA ASN A 165 7.65 -7.05 16.52
C ASN A 165 8.72 -5.97 16.76
N LEU A 166 9.89 -6.08 16.12
CA LEU A 166 10.93 -5.07 16.16
C LEU A 166 10.44 -3.70 15.64
N ARG A 167 9.66 -3.69 14.56
CA ARG A 167 9.10 -2.47 13.97
C ARG A 167 8.11 -1.77 14.89
N LYS A 168 7.34 -2.53 15.67
CA LYS A 168 6.32 -2.01 16.60
C LYS A 168 6.90 -1.35 17.85
N VAL A 169 8.15 -1.62 18.21
CA VAL A 169 8.79 -0.96 19.36
C VAL A 169 8.82 0.54 19.10
N GLU A 170 8.10 1.32 19.88
CA GLU A 170 8.08 2.77 19.72
C GLU A 170 9.44 3.37 20.05
N GLU A 171 9.89 4.26 19.18
CA GLU A 171 11.04 5.10 19.46
C GLU A 171 10.54 6.34 20.18
N LEU A 172 11.27 6.77 21.22
CA LEU A 172 11.01 8.08 21.81
C LEU A 172 11.23 9.14 20.73
N ASN A 173 10.26 10.03 20.55
CA ASN A 173 10.42 11.29 19.80
C ASN A 173 10.66 12.41 20.83
N PRO A 174 11.92 12.80 21.07
CA PRO A 174 12.29 13.85 22.01
C PRO A 174 11.80 15.24 21.60
#